data_AF-A0A9P0LCD4-F1
#
_entry.id   AF-A0A9P0LCD4-F1
#
_cell.length_a   1.000
_cell.length_b   1.000
_cell.length_c   1.000
_cell.angle_alpha   90.00
_cell.angle_beta   90.00
_cell.angle_gamma   90.00
#
_symmetry.space_group_name_H-M   'P 1'
#
loop_
_entity.id
_entity.type
_entity.pdbx_description
1 polymer ?
#
loop_
_entity_poly.entity_id
_entity_poly.type
_entity_poly.pdbx_seq_one_letter_code
_entity_poly.pdbx_strand_id
1 'polypeptide(L)'
;MKQNIGRGEFSQFPNLSQTSYQEDDVLTYVQHLNDLYSDFESRFEDILTMVILPWIINPYGDIEETNVIIQEELTELSTIEELKVQFENGYQ
;
A
#
# COMPACT_ATOMS: atom_id res chain seq x y z
N MET A 1 -9.45 21.17 8.30
CA MET A 1 -10.53 21.56 7.36
C MET A 1 -11.86 21.79 8.07
N LYS A 2 -12.53 20.77 8.63
CA LYS A 2 -13.80 20.91 9.38
C LYS A 2 -13.78 21.97 10.49
N GLN A 3 -12.71 22.00 11.29
CA GLN A 3 -12.56 22.97 12.39
C GLN A 3 -12.50 24.42 11.91
N ASN A 4 -11.82 24.68 10.78
CA ASN A 4 -11.72 26.01 10.20
C ASN A 4 -13.11 26.47 9.71
N ILE A 5 -13.85 25.58 9.05
CA ILE A 5 -15.23 25.84 8.61
C ILE A 5 -16.13 26.15 9.81
N GLY A 6 -16.05 25.35 10.88
CA GLY A 6 -16.81 25.59 12.12
C GLY A 6 -16.46 26.88 12.87
N ARG A 7 -15.28 27.47 12.58
CA ARG A 7 -14.86 28.78 13.09
C ARG A 7 -15.19 29.93 12.14
N GLY A 8 -15.83 29.65 10.99
CA GLY A 8 -16.08 30.65 9.95
C GLY A 8 -14.83 31.05 9.15
N GLU A 9 -13.73 30.29 9.24
CA GLU A 9 -12.48 30.56 8.55
C GLU A 9 -12.51 30.00 7.12
N PHE A 10 -13.00 30.81 6.18
CA PHE A 10 -13.21 30.40 4.78
C PHE A 10 -12.13 30.85 3.80
N SER A 11 -11.02 31.43 4.27
CA SER A 11 -9.95 31.99 3.42
C SER A 11 -9.36 30.98 2.41
N GLN A 12 -9.39 29.69 2.76
CA GLN A 12 -8.94 28.58 1.92
C GLN A 12 -9.94 28.16 0.83
N PHE A 13 -11.15 28.73 0.84
CA PHE A 13 -12.25 28.37 -0.06
C PHE A 13 -12.73 29.61 -0.80
N PRO A 14 -12.29 29.85 -2.06
CA PRO A 14 -12.59 31.08 -2.79
C PRO A 14 -14.09 31.39 -2.88
N ASN A 15 -14.90 30.37 -3.15
CA ASN A 15 -16.36 30.51 -3.23
C ASN A 15 -16.98 30.79 -1.86
N LEU A 16 -16.40 30.23 -0.79
CA LEU A 16 -16.94 30.41 0.55
C LEU A 16 -16.47 31.70 1.22
N SER A 17 -15.34 32.27 0.81
CA SER A 17 -14.84 33.53 1.34
C SER A 17 -15.67 34.76 0.91
N GLN A 18 -16.50 34.63 -0.13
CA GLN A 18 -17.22 35.75 -0.75
C GLN A 18 -18.72 35.79 -0.44
N THR A 19 -19.25 34.79 0.28
CA THR A 19 -20.68 34.68 0.56
C THR A 19 -20.97 34.97 2.04
N SER A 20 -22.14 35.53 2.32
CA SER A 20 -22.65 35.74 3.68
C SER A 20 -23.42 34.51 4.16
N TYR A 21 -23.24 34.11 5.42
CA TYR A 21 -23.88 32.93 6.00
C TYR A 21 -24.45 33.23 7.38
N GLN A 22 -25.46 32.46 7.78
CA GLN A 22 -25.86 32.39 9.18
C GLN A 22 -24.99 31.37 9.91
N GLU A 23 -24.72 31.62 11.20
CA GLU A 23 -23.93 30.71 12.04
C GLU A 23 -24.57 29.31 12.12
N ASP A 24 -25.89 29.25 12.17
CA ASP A 24 -26.67 27.99 12.19
C ASP A 24 -26.46 27.14 10.91
N ASP A 25 -26.31 27.79 9.75
CA ASP A 25 -26.05 27.10 8.48
C ASP A 25 -24.65 26.45 8.50
N VAL A 26 -23.67 27.16 9.06
CA VAL A 26 -22.29 26.69 9.19
C VAL A 26 -22.23 25.49 10.15
N LEU A 27 -22.91 25.56 11.28
CA LEU A 27 -22.99 24.45 12.24
C LEU A 27 -23.66 23.22 11.63
N THR A 28 -24.77 23.42 10.93
CA THR A 28 -25.49 22.34 10.23
C THR A 28 -24.61 21.68 9.17
N TYR A 29 -23.90 22.49 8.38
CA TYR A 29 -22.96 21.98 7.38
C TYR A 29 -21.82 21.18 8.01
N VAL A 30 -21.24 21.66 9.11
CA VAL A 30 -20.21 20.93 9.87
C VAL A 30 -20.76 19.61 10.39
N GLN A 31 -21.99 19.58 10.88
CA GLN A 31 -22.65 18.35 11.32
C GLN A 31 -22.85 17.36 10.17
N HIS A 32 -23.28 17.81 8.99
CA HIS A 32 -23.38 16.92 7.83
C HIS A 32 -22.02 16.35 7.41
N LEU A 33 -20.95 17.15 7.49
CA LEU A 33 -19.60 16.63 7.28
C LEU A 33 -19.21 15.62 8.36
N ASN A 34 -19.55 15.89 9.64
CA ASN A 34 -19.79 14.94 10.74
C ASN A 34 -20.16 13.55 10.26
N ASP A 35 -21.43 13.48 9.90
CA ASP A 35 -22.15 12.25 9.63
C ASP A 35 -21.59 11.57 8.38
N LEU A 36 -21.27 12.35 7.35
CA LEU A 36 -20.65 11.83 6.13
C LEU A 36 -19.31 11.14 6.42
N TYR A 37 -18.48 11.74 7.26
CA TYR A 37 -17.18 11.15 7.60
C TYR A 37 -17.37 9.83 8.37
N SER A 38 -18.29 9.81 9.33
CA SER A 38 -18.62 8.60 10.07
C SER A 38 -19.20 7.50 9.17
N ASP A 39 -20.05 7.86 8.20
CA ASP A 39 -20.58 6.92 7.20
C ASP A 39 -19.45 6.34 6.34
N PHE A 40 -18.52 7.18 5.88
CA PHE A 40 -17.36 6.73 5.10
C PHE A 40 -16.45 5.80 5.90
N GLU A 41 -16.12 6.14 7.15
CA GLU A 41 -15.31 5.26 8.00
C GLU A 41 -15.99 3.91 8.22
N SER A 42 -17.30 3.89 8.46
CA SER A 42 -18.04 2.64 8.67
C SER A 42 -18.17 1.82 7.38
N ARG A 43 -18.45 2.46 6.24
CA ARG A 43 -18.66 1.76 4.96
C ARG A 43 -17.40 1.18 4.35
N PHE A 44 -16.25 1.74 4.70
CA PHE A 44 -14.95 1.33 4.18
C PHE A 44 -14.02 0.82 5.30
N GLU A 45 -14.56 0.46 6.46
CA GLU A 45 -13.79 -0.06 7.59
C GLU A 45 -12.94 -1.26 7.15
N ASP A 46 -13.52 -2.14 6.34
CA ASP A 46 -12.88 -3.33 5.78
C ASP A 46 -11.64 -2.98 4.94
N ILE A 47 -11.73 -1.96 4.08
CA ILE A 47 -10.61 -1.48 3.27
C ILE A 47 -9.59 -0.74 4.13
N LEU A 48 -10.05 0.12 5.05
CA LEU A 48 -9.19 0.90 5.94
C LEU A 48 -8.38 0.03 6.91
N THR A 49 -8.95 -1.11 7.32
CA THR A 49 -8.32 -2.08 8.23
C THR A 49 -7.67 -3.24 7.48
N MET A 50 -7.69 -3.23 6.15
CA MET A 50 -7.17 -4.31 5.34
C MET A 50 -5.66 -4.46 5.53
N VAL A 51 -5.24 -5.66 5.91
CA VAL A 51 -3.82 -6.03 5.93
C VAL A 51 -3.43 -6.51 4.53
N ILE A 52 -2.59 -5.73 3.84
CA ILE A 52 -2.03 -6.14 2.55
C ILE A 52 -0.91 -7.14 2.81
N LEU A 53 -1.14 -8.40 2.47
CA LEU A 53 -0.14 -9.44 2.60
C LEU A 53 1.00 -9.24 1.58
N PRO A 54 2.25 -9.59 1.92
CA PRO A 54 3.39 -9.39 1.02
C PRO A 54 3.21 -10.01 -0.38
N TRP A 55 2.54 -11.16 -0.47
CA TRP A 55 2.26 -11.82 -1.75
C TRP A 55 1.30 -11.03 -2.65
N ILE A 56 0.48 -10.12 -2.10
CA ILE A 56 -0.37 -9.24 -2.91
C ILE A 56 0.48 -8.16 -3.56
N ILE A 57 1.53 -7.69 -2.87
CA ILE A 57 2.46 -6.66 -3.34
C ILE A 57 3.47 -7.27 -4.32
N ASN A 58 4.00 -8.45 -4.00
CA ASN A 58 4.92 -9.20 -4.83
C ASN A 58 4.52 -10.69 -4.84
N PRO A 59 3.64 -11.12 -5.77
CA PRO A 59 3.17 -12.50 -5.85
C PRO A 59 4.26 -13.52 -6.13
N TYR A 60 5.39 -13.08 -6.69
CA TYR A 60 6.46 -13.96 -7.15
C TYR A 60 7.75 -13.82 -6.34
N GLY A 61 7.81 -12.97 -5.31
CA GLY A 61 9.04 -12.72 -4.55
C GLY A 61 9.69 -13.99 -4.01
N ASP A 62 8.88 -14.84 -3.36
CA ASP A 62 9.36 -16.11 -2.79
C ASP A 62 9.77 -17.11 -3.89
N ILE A 63 9.09 -17.06 -5.05
CA ILE A 63 9.37 -17.95 -6.19
C ILE A 63 10.68 -17.54 -6.88
N GLU A 64 10.92 -16.24 -7.03
CA GLU A 64 12.16 -15.71 -7.60
C GLU A 64 13.37 -16.09 -6.73
N GLU A 65 13.28 -15.90 -5.41
CA GLU A 65 14.33 -16.31 -4.47
C GLU A 65 14.57 -17.83 -4.52
N THR A 66 13.51 -18.62 -4.45
CA THR A 66 13.59 -20.09 -4.53
C THR A 66 14.20 -20.55 -5.85
N ASN A 67 13.83 -19.92 -6.97
CA ASN A 67 14.38 -20.25 -8.28
C ASN A 67 15.88 -19.94 -8.36
N VAL A 68 16.33 -18.81 -7.80
CA VAL A 68 17.76 -18.48 -7.73
C VAL A 68 18.52 -19.54 -6.95
N ILE A 69 18.02 -19.94 -5.77
CA ILE A 69 18.65 -20.99 -4.94
C ILE A 69 18.75 -22.32 -5.71
N ILE A 70 17.66 -22.75 -6.35
CA ILE A 70 17.64 -24.00 -7.12
C ILE A 70 18.64 -23.94 -8.29
N GLN A 71 18.74 -22.81 -8.99
CA GLN A 71 19.69 -22.67 -10.10
C GLN A 71 21.14 -22.71 -9.62
N GLU A 72 21.44 -22.10 -8.47
CA GLU A 72 22.77 -22.16 -7.84
C GLU A 72 23.14 -23.60 -7.44
N GLU A 73 22.23 -24.32 -6.76
CA GLU A 73 22.45 -25.72 -6.37
C GLU A 73 22.65 -26.64 -7.59
N LEU A 74 21.84 -26.48 -8.64
CA LEU A 74 21.99 -27.25 -9.88
C LEU A 74 23.33 -26.95 -10.57
N THR A 75 23.77 -25.70 -10.54
CA THR A 75 25.06 -25.29 -11.12
C THR A 75 26.22 -25.93 -10.34
N GLU A 76 26.15 -25.94 -9.00
CA GLU A 76 27.14 -26.59 -8.15
C GLU A 76 27.20 -28.11 -8.43
N LEU A 77 26.06 -28.79 -8.47
CA LEU A 77 25.97 -30.22 -8.76
C LEU A 77 26.53 -30.56 -10.15
N SER A 78 26.18 -29.77 -11.18
CA SER A 78 26.71 -29.95 -12.53
C SER A 78 28.23 -29.82 -12.56
N THR A 79 28.76 -28.78 -11.89
CA THR A 79 30.21 -28.55 -11.81
C THR A 79 30.93 -29.69 -11.11
N ILE A 80 30.38 -30.21 -10.01
CA ILE A 80 30.94 -31.35 -9.29
C ILE A 80 31.00 -32.59 -10.18
N GLU A 81 29.93 -32.85 -10.93
CA GLU A 81 29.86 -34.04 -11.80
C GLU A 81 30.85 -33.92 -12.98
N GLU A 82 30.96 -32.75 -13.59
CA GLU A 82 31.97 -32.47 -14.62
C GLU A 82 33.39 -32.66 -14.10
N LEU A 83 33.69 -32.17 -12.89
CA LEU A 83 34.99 -32.35 -12.26
C LEU A 83 35.29 -33.81 -11.99
N LYS A 84 34.34 -34.61 -11.47
CA LYS A 84 34.55 -36.06 -11.27
C LYS A 84 34.94 -36.74 -12.57
N VAL A 85 34.24 -36.45 -13.66
CA VAL A 85 34.54 -37.00 -14.99
C VAL A 85 35.94 -36.60 -15.45
N GLN A 86 36.37 -35.35 -15.21
CA GLN A 86 37.73 -34.91 -15.52
C GLN A 86 38.79 -35.63 -14.67
N PHE A 87 38.53 -35.85 -13.38
CA PHE A 87 39.41 -36.61 -12.49
C PHE A 87 39.54 -38.08 -12.92
N GLU A 88 38.44 -38.73 -13.32
CA GLU A 88 38.44 -40.12 -13.79
C GLU A 88 39.20 -40.29 -15.11
N ASN A 89 39.14 -39.30 -16.00
CA ASN A 89 39.85 -39.33 -17.27
C ASN A 89 41.35 -38.99 -17.15
N GLY A 90 41.83 -38.60 -15.96
CA GLY A 90 43.20 -38.19 -15.68
C GLY A 90 43.53 -36.80 -16.23
N TYR A 91 44.23 -35.98 -15.44
CA TYR A 91 44.69 -34.66 -15.89
C TYR A 91 45.63 -34.81 -17.10
N GLN A 92 45.25 -34.24 -18.25
CA GLN A 92 46.17 -33.87 -19.33
C GLN A 92 46.72 -32.47 -19.10
#